data_AF-T0L7Z0-F1
#
_entry.id   AF-T0L7Z0-F1
#
_cell.length_a   1.000
_cell.length_b   1.000
_cell.length_c   1.000
_cell.angle_alpha   90.00
_cell.angle_beta   90.00
_cell.angle_gamma   90.00
#
_symmetry.space_group_name_H-M   'P 1'
#
loop_
_entity.id
_entity.type
_entity.pdbx_description
1 polymer ?
#
loop_
_entity_poly.entity_id
_entity_poly.type
_entity_poly.pdbx_seq_one_letter_code
_entity_poly.pdbx_strand_id
1 'polypeptide(L)'
;MSVGGDKSQALNFAIDYASSLGIHFSIAAGNDNKNACSFSPGSSKYGIKTGASDINDKTAIFTNYGGCVDLYAPGVDILSSWNDNKSKIASGTSMAAPHTSGVMSLYLSMYHYTPKELKKIILEDSKLVVQCTDHCDKKFWPLNLFFGYEKLPLVSINNLYNDFLQNKKKSN
;
A
#
# COMPACT_ATOMS: atom_id res chain seq x y z
N MET A 1 7.96 -6.17 -0.48
CA MET A 1 8.71 -6.27 -1.74
C MET A 1 8.82 -4.89 -2.36
N SER A 2 9.89 -4.18 -2.02
CA SER A 2 10.25 -2.88 -2.59
C SER A 2 11.06 -3.05 -3.86
N VAL A 3 10.53 -3.85 -4.79
CA VAL A 3 11.17 -4.24 -6.05
C VAL A 3 10.07 -4.57 -7.07
N GLY A 4 10.34 -4.29 -8.34
CA GLY A 4 9.47 -4.65 -9.44
C GLY A 4 10.20 -4.56 -10.79
N GLY A 5 9.55 -5.06 -11.82
CA GLY A 5 10.01 -5.00 -13.21
C GLY A 5 8.88 -5.32 -14.16
N ASP A 6 9.23 -5.65 -15.40
CA ASP A 6 8.26 -6.03 -16.44
C ASP A 6 7.32 -7.15 -15.97
N LYS A 7 6.10 -7.15 -16.54
CA LYS A 7 5.09 -8.14 -16.19
C LYS A 7 5.62 -9.56 -16.38
N SER A 8 5.56 -10.35 -15.31
CA SER A 8 6.04 -11.72 -15.29
C SER A 8 4.96 -12.62 -14.69
N GLN A 9 4.45 -13.55 -15.52
CA GLN A 9 3.48 -14.54 -15.08
C GLN A 9 4.05 -15.45 -14.00
N ALA A 10 5.34 -15.83 -14.12
CA ALA A 10 6.02 -16.66 -13.14
C ALA A 10 6.13 -15.96 -11.78
N LEU A 11 6.49 -14.67 -11.77
CA LEU A 11 6.57 -13.90 -10.52
C LEU A 11 5.19 -13.72 -9.89
N ASN A 12 4.17 -13.38 -10.68
CA ASN A 12 2.81 -13.26 -10.17
C ASN A 12 2.30 -14.58 -9.58
N PHE A 13 2.55 -15.71 -10.26
CA PHE A 13 2.20 -17.04 -9.75
C PHE A 13 2.89 -17.35 -8.42
N ALA A 14 4.19 -17.04 -8.29
CA ALA A 14 4.93 -17.27 -7.04
C ALA A 14 4.33 -16.47 -5.87
N ILE A 15 3.97 -15.20 -6.08
CA ILE A 15 3.32 -14.36 -5.08
C ILE A 15 1.95 -14.91 -4.73
N ASP A 16 1.15 -15.25 -5.74
CA ASP A 16 -0.22 -15.72 -5.52
C ASP A 16 -0.24 -17.07 -4.79
N TYR A 17 0.69 -17.97 -5.13
CA TYR A 17 0.86 -19.25 -4.44
C TYR A 17 1.34 -19.05 -3.00
N ALA A 18 2.37 -18.23 -2.77
CA ALA A 18 2.85 -17.93 -1.42
C ALA A 18 1.74 -17.30 -0.54
N SER A 19 0.94 -16.40 -1.09
CA SER A 19 -0.23 -15.85 -0.39
C SER A 19 -1.33 -16.88 -0.12
N SER A 20 -1.52 -17.87 -1.00
CA SER A 20 -2.45 -18.97 -0.71
C SER A 20 -2.01 -19.83 0.48
N LEU A 21 -0.71 -19.84 0.80
CA LEU A 21 -0.13 -20.48 1.98
C LEU A 21 -0.10 -19.58 3.23
N GLY A 22 -0.72 -18.39 3.17
CA GLY A 22 -0.80 -17.45 4.29
C GLY A 22 0.31 -16.40 4.36
N ILE A 23 1.20 -16.32 3.36
CA ILE A 23 2.27 -15.30 3.34
C ILE A 23 1.70 -13.95 2.88
N HIS A 24 1.91 -12.93 3.71
CA HIS A 24 1.46 -11.56 3.43
C HIS A 24 2.51 -10.78 2.64
N PHE A 25 2.08 -10.02 1.63
CA PHE A 25 2.96 -9.18 0.82
C PHE A 25 2.49 -7.72 0.82
N SER A 26 3.37 -6.82 1.25
CA SER A 26 3.35 -5.41 0.84
C SER A 26 4.21 -5.24 -0.40
N ILE A 27 3.72 -4.57 -1.44
CA ILE A 27 4.34 -4.50 -2.77
C ILE A 27 4.44 -3.05 -3.21
N ALA A 28 5.60 -2.62 -3.69
CA ALA A 28 5.76 -1.31 -4.33
C ALA A 28 5.04 -1.27 -5.69
N ALA A 29 4.30 -0.20 -5.97
CA ALA A 29 3.60 -0.03 -7.24
C ALA A 29 4.54 0.20 -8.44
N GLY A 30 5.74 0.72 -8.21
CA GLY A 30 6.74 1.11 -9.22
C GLY A 30 6.84 2.63 -9.40
N ASN A 31 7.90 3.09 -10.08
CA ASN A 31 8.32 4.49 -10.10
C ASN A 31 8.43 5.08 -11.52
N ASP A 32 7.64 4.56 -12.46
CA ASP A 32 7.75 4.88 -13.89
C ASP A 32 6.66 5.83 -14.40
N ASN A 33 5.79 6.33 -13.51
CA ASN A 33 4.55 7.03 -13.84
C ASN A 33 3.76 6.30 -14.94
N LYS A 34 3.54 5.00 -14.75
CA LYS A 34 2.82 4.12 -15.68
C LYS A 34 1.75 3.32 -14.95
N ASN A 35 0.88 2.65 -15.72
CA ASN A 35 -0.09 1.73 -15.16
C ASN A 35 0.61 0.54 -14.46
N ALA A 36 0.44 0.42 -13.14
CA ALA A 36 1.03 -0.62 -12.29
C ALA A 36 0.62 -2.03 -12.73
N CYS A 37 -0.53 -2.19 -13.41
CA CYS A 37 -0.96 -3.48 -13.96
C CYS A 37 -0.04 -4.04 -15.06
N SER A 38 0.87 -3.22 -15.59
CA SER A 38 1.88 -3.62 -16.57
C SER A 38 3.19 -4.12 -15.94
N PHE A 39 3.28 -4.16 -14.60
CA PHE A 39 4.49 -4.52 -13.87
C PHE A 39 4.24 -5.69 -12.91
N SER A 40 5.30 -6.41 -12.53
CA SER A 40 5.24 -7.45 -11.51
C SER A 40 6.25 -7.16 -10.38
N PRO A 41 5.91 -7.47 -9.12
CA PRO A 41 4.71 -8.19 -8.68
C PRO A 41 3.46 -7.30 -8.55
N GLY A 42 3.50 -6.03 -8.98
CA GLY A 42 2.38 -5.09 -8.92
C GLY A 42 1.07 -5.56 -9.58
N SER A 43 1.13 -6.47 -10.55
CA SER A 43 -0.04 -7.07 -11.22
C SER A 43 -0.48 -8.43 -10.67
N SER A 44 0.13 -8.93 -9.58
CA SER A 44 -0.31 -10.15 -8.90
C SER A 44 -1.73 -10.00 -8.32
N LYS A 45 -2.44 -11.10 -8.07
CA LYS A 45 -3.80 -11.06 -7.51
C LYS A 45 -3.77 -10.69 -6.04
N TYR A 46 -2.81 -11.24 -5.30
CA TYR A 46 -2.67 -11.01 -3.85
C TYR A 46 -1.67 -9.89 -3.55
N GLY A 47 -1.45 -9.64 -2.25
CA GLY A 47 -0.65 -8.53 -1.77
C GLY A 47 -1.35 -7.18 -1.84
N ILE A 48 -0.81 -6.24 -1.06
CA ILE A 48 -1.22 -4.85 -1.00
C ILE A 48 -0.21 -4.04 -1.81
N LYS A 49 -0.66 -3.45 -2.92
CA LYS A 49 0.16 -2.64 -3.81
C LYS A 49 0.08 -1.18 -3.40
N THR A 50 1.23 -0.62 -3.07
CA THR A 50 1.36 0.68 -2.43
C THR A 50 1.96 1.69 -3.40
N GLY A 51 1.19 2.70 -3.75
CA GLY A 51 1.65 3.92 -4.40
C GLY A 51 2.31 4.89 -3.41
N ALA A 52 3.03 5.89 -3.92
CA ALA A 52 3.73 6.87 -3.10
C ALA A 52 2.98 8.21 -3.05
N SER A 53 2.87 8.79 -1.85
CA SER A 53 2.42 10.17 -1.63
C SER A 53 3.50 11.02 -0.96
N ASP A 54 3.35 12.34 -1.08
CA ASP A 54 4.16 13.33 -0.37
C ASP A 54 3.49 13.81 0.94
N ILE A 55 4.16 14.73 1.64
CA ILE A 55 3.70 15.31 2.91
C ILE A 55 2.44 16.19 2.77
N ASN A 56 2.10 16.63 1.57
CA ASN A 56 0.92 17.46 1.29
C ASN A 56 -0.29 16.61 0.87
N ASP A 57 -0.24 15.30 1.14
CA ASP A 57 -1.19 14.32 0.65
C ASP A 57 -1.35 14.37 -0.88
N LYS A 58 -0.27 14.57 -1.64
CA LYS A 58 -0.33 14.49 -3.12
C LYS A 58 0.34 13.21 -3.61
N THR A 59 -0.18 12.65 -4.70
CA THR A 59 0.51 11.55 -5.39
C THR A 59 1.89 11.98 -5.86
N ALA A 60 2.92 11.16 -5.60
CA ALA A 60 4.27 11.44 -6.05
C ALA A 60 4.35 11.38 -7.58
N ILE A 61 5.04 12.32 -8.23
CA ILE A 61 5.08 12.42 -9.70
C ILE A 61 5.60 11.16 -10.41
N PHE A 62 6.42 10.36 -9.74
CA PHE A 62 6.97 9.12 -10.28
C PHE A 62 6.08 7.90 -10.03
N THR A 63 5.09 7.97 -9.13
CA THR A 63 4.37 6.76 -8.69
C THR A 63 3.61 6.14 -9.84
N ASN A 64 3.71 4.82 -9.99
CA ASN A 64 2.78 4.11 -10.85
C ASN A 64 1.34 4.23 -10.31
N TYR A 65 0.38 4.15 -11.23
CA TYR A 65 -1.06 4.38 -11.01
C TYR A 65 -1.90 3.22 -11.58
N GLY A 66 -3.22 3.33 -11.55
CA GLY A 66 -4.12 2.31 -12.10
C GLY A 66 -4.64 1.32 -11.09
N GLY A 67 -5.70 0.60 -11.45
CA GLY A 67 -6.50 -0.23 -10.54
C GLY A 67 -5.80 -1.47 -9.96
N CYS A 68 -4.51 -1.64 -10.23
CA CYS A 68 -3.67 -2.61 -9.51
C CYS A 68 -3.01 -2.01 -8.27
N VAL A 69 -3.02 -0.69 -8.09
CA VAL A 69 -2.63 -0.02 -6.86
C VAL A 69 -3.80 -0.07 -5.89
N ASP A 70 -3.54 -0.50 -4.65
CA ASP A 70 -4.57 -0.70 -3.64
C ASP A 70 -4.72 0.53 -2.75
N LEU A 71 -3.59 1.12 -2.33
CA LEU A 71 -3.54 2.30 -1.49
C LEU A 71 -2.23 3.08 -1.68
N TYR A 72 -2.14 4.22 -1.01
CA TYR A 72 -0.97 5.08 -0.97
C TYR A 72 -0.38 5.12 0.44
N ALA A 73 0.92 5.38 0.51
CA ALA A 73 1.62 5.63 1.76
C ALA A 73 2.75 6.66 1.54
N PRO A 74 3.31 7.25 2.61
CA PRO A 74 4.42 8.18 2.50
C PRO A 74 5.59 7.56 1.73
N GLY A 75 5.95 8.19 0.61
CA GLY A 75 7.01 7.69 -0.28
C GLY A 75 7.91 8.77 -0.86
N VAL A 76 7.71 10.05 -0.50
CA VAL A 76 8.58 11.16 -0.89
C VAL A 76 9.31 11.68 0.34
N ASP A 77 10.63 11.88 0.20
CA ASP A 77 11.53 12.41 1.21
C ASP A 77 11.47 11.66 2.55
N ILE A 78 11.49 10.33 2.45
CA ILE A 78 11.42 9.44 3.61
C ILE A 78 12.82 9.23 4.19
N LEU A 79 13.01 9.69 5.42
CA LEU A 79 14.20 9.40 6.22
C LEU A 79 14.15 7.96 6.74
N SER A 80 15.20 7.18 6.49
CA SER A 80 15.34 5.84 7.06
C SER A 80 16.81 5.50 7.32
N SER A 81 17.05 4.36 7.98
CA SER A 81 18.39 3.80 8.16
C SER A 81 19.03 3.45 6.81
N TRP A 82 20.35 3.58 6.74
CA TRP A 82 21.13 3.33 5.53
C TRP A 82 22.32 2.40 5.81
N ASN A 83 22.88 1.82 4.75
CA ASN A 83 24.08 1.00 4.87
C ASN A 83 25.28 1.92 5.14
N ASP A 84 25.93 1.74 6.29
CA ASP A 84 26.96 2.60 6.92
C ASP A 84 26.58 3.17 8.30
N ASN A 85 25.52 2.64 8.94
CA ASN A 85 25.02 3.09 10.25
C ASN A 85 24.59 4.56 10.29
N LYS A 86 24.28 5.14 9.13
CA LYS A 86 23.70 6.48 9.04
C LYS A 86 22.22 6.41 8.66
N SER A 87 21.63 7.59 8.54
CA SER A 87 20.30 7.77 7.95
C SER A 87 20.42 8.43 6.59
N LYS A 88 19.48 8.13 5.71
CA LYS A 88 19.36 8.73 4.38
C LYS A 88 17.91 9.06 4.07
N ILE A 89 17.72 10.18 3.38
CA ILE A 89 16.44 10.55 2.78
C ILE A 89 16.38 9.96 1.37
N ALA A 90 15.30 9.22 1.08
CA ALA A 90 15.05 8.64 -0.22
C ALA A 90 13.57 8.74 -0.59
N SER A 91 13.31 8.70 -1.90
CA SER A 91 11.96 8.78 -2.47
C SER A 91 11.71 7.58 -3.39
N GLY A 92 10.52 7.00 -3.31
CA GLY A 92 10.09 5.88 -4.12
C GLY A 92 8.89 5.14 -3.54
N THR A 93 8.16 4.41 -4.37
CA THR A 93 7.20 3.39 -3.91
C THR A 93 7.88 2.30 -3.07
N SER A 94 9.20 2.13 -3.24
CA SER A 94 10.06 1.33 -2.38
C SER A 94 10.10 1.82 -0.92
N MET A 95 9.85 3.10 -0.66
CA MET A 95 9.74 3.71 0.67
C MET A 95 8.29 3.72 1.18
N ALA A 96 7.32 3.72 0.27
CA ALA A 96 5.90 3.61 0.62
C ALA A 96 5.52 2.18 1.08
N ALA A 97 5.96 1.15 0.35
CA ALA A 97 5.67 -0.25 0.68
C ALA A 97 6.02 -0.67 2.13
N PRO A 98 7.19 -0.30 2.72
CA PRO A 98 7.49 -0.65 4.11
C PRO A 98 6.59 0.04 5.13
N HIS A 99 6.04 1.24 4.85
CA HIS A 99 5.00 1.84 5.72
C HIS A 99 3.75 0.95 5.78
N THR A 100 3.26 0.49 4.62
CA THR A 100 2.16 -0.47 4.56
C THR A 100 2.50 -1.78 5.25
N SER A 101 3.74 -2.27 5.10
CA SER A 101 4.20 -3.48 5.80
C SER A 101 4.18 -3.31 7.32
N GLY A 102 4.56 -2.14 7.83
CA GLY A 102 4.49 -1.84 9.26
C GLY A 102 3.05 -1.88 9.78
N VAL A 103 2.11 -1.28 9.05
CA VAL A 103 0.67 -1.33 9.38
C VAL A 103 0.15 -2.76 9.34
N MET A 104 0.50 -3.54 8.31
CA MET A 104 0.17 -4.97 8.24
C MET A 104 0.66 -5.74 9.47
N SER A 105 1.91 -5.51 9.89
CA SER A 105 2.46 -6.15 11.09
C SER A 105 1.71 -5.76 12.37
N LEU A 106 1.27 -4.50 12.51
CA LEU A 106 0.48 -4.07 13.66
C LEU A 106 -0.85 -4.82 13.74
N TYR A 107 -1.59 -4.90 12.63
CA TYR A 107 -2.83 -5.68 12.57
C TYR A 107 -2.59 -7.16 12.91
N LEU A 108 -1.54 -7.76 12.34
CA LEU A 108 -1.18 -9.17 12.58
C LEU A 108 -0.67 -9.45 13.99
N SER A 109 -0.18 -8.43 14.70
CA SER A 109 0.24 -8.58 16.10
C SER A 109 -0.95 -8.75 17.06
N MET A 110 -2.13 -8.26 16.66
CA MET A 110 -3.35 -8.31 17.47
C MET A 110 -4.30 -9.43 17.05
N TYR A 111 -4.32 -9.78 15.77
CA TYR A 111 -5.28 -10.72 15.20
C TYR A 111 -4.63 -11.61 14.15
N HIS A 112 -5.11 -12.83 14.03
CA HIS A 112 -4.70 -13.73 12.95
C HIS A 112 -5.61 -13.51 11.73
N TYR A 113 -5.06 -12.92 10.66
CA TYR A 113 -5.79 -12.68 9.42
C TYR A 113 -5.18 -13.48 8.28
N THR A 114 -6.02 -14.01 7.40
CA THR A 114 -5.55 -14.47 6.08
C THR A 114 -5.08 -13.26 5.23
N PRO A 115 -4.25 -13.46 4.19
CA PRO A 115 -3.85 -12.36 3.32
C PRO A 115 -5.00 -11.59 2.67
N LYS A 116 -6.12 -12.27 2.40
CA LYS A 116 -7.33 -11.64 1.86
C LYS A 116 -8.03 -10.76 2.89
N GLU A 117 -8.20 -11.26 4.11
CA GLU A 117 -8.83 -10.52 5.21
C GLU A 117 -8.00 -9.31 5.63
N LEU A 118 -6.67 -9.48 5.75
CA LEU A 118 -5.78 -8.38 6.11
C LEU A 118 -5.83 -7.26 5.07
N LYS A 119 -5.81 -7.61 3.77
CA LYS A 119 -5.95 -6.61 2.71
C LYS A 119 -7.28 -5.86 2.82
N LYS A 120 -8.38 -6.58 3.05
CA LYS A 120 -9.71 -5.98 3.19
C LYS A 120 -9.74 -5.00 4.37
N ILE A 121 -9.33 -5.42 5.57
CA ILE A 121 -9.41 -4.58 6.78
C ILE A 121 -8.54 -3.32 6.67
N ILE A 122 -7.34 -3.44 6.07
CA ILE A 122 -6.44 -2.29 5.86
C ILE A 122 -7.04 -1.30 4.86
N LEU A 123 -7.71 -1.78 3.81
CA LEU A 123 -8.40 -0.90 2.86
C LEU A 123 -9.62 -0.22 3.49
N GLU A 124 -10.36 -0.93 4.36
CA GLU A 124 -11.48 -0.34 5.12
C GLU A 124 -11.02 0.69 6.15
N ASP A 125 -9.80 0.55 6.71
CA ASP A 125 -9.20 1.54 7.62
C ASP A 125 -8.52 2.71 6.89
N SER A 126 -8.27 2.59 5.59
CA SER A 126 -7.62 3.65 4.82
C SER A 126 -8.43 4.94 4.80
N LYS A 127 -7.75 6.09 4.77
CA LYS A 127 -8.39 7.41 4.70
C LYS A 127 -8.30 7.98 3.30
N LEU A 128 -9.42 8.36 2.71
CA LEU A 128 -9.45 9.03 1.41
C LEU A 128 -8.97 10.48 1.57
N VAL A 129 -7.64 10.68 1.55
CA VAL A 129 -7.01 12.02 1.70
C VAL A 129 -6.05 12.38 0.58
N VAL A 130 -5.48 11.40 -0.12
CA VAL A 130 -4.43 11.66 -1.11
C VAL A 130 -5.00 12.29 -2.38
N GLN A 131 -4.69 13.55 -2.61
CA GLN A 131 -4.97 14.28 -3.84
C GLN A 131 -4.24 13.62 -5.02
N CYS A 132 -5.04 13.16 -5.97
CA CYS A 132 -4.52 12.66 -7.23
C CYS A 132 -4.13 13.84 -8.13
N THR A 133 -2.85 13.94 -8.50
CA THR A 133 -2.33 15.05 -9.31
C THR A 133 -2.23 14.72 -10.79
N ASP A 134 -2.17 13.43 -11.15
CA ASP A 134 -2.14 12.96 -12.54
C ASP A 134 -2.76 11.55 -12.67
N HIS A 135 -3.26 11.21 -13.86
CA HIS A 135 -3.82 9.89 -14.19
C HIS A 135 -5.01 9.39 -13.32
N CYS A 136 -5.88 10.31 -12.92
CA CYS A 136 -7.01 10.08 -12.00
C CYS A 136 -8.32 9.61 -12.68
N ASP A 137 -8.25 9.18 -13.94
CA ASP A 137 -9.44 8.85 -14.73
C ASP A 137 -10.16 7.60 -14.16
N LYS A 138 -11.50 7.63 -14.19
CA LYS A 138 -12.41 6.54 -13.80
C LYS A 138 -12.10 5.22 -14.49
N LYS A 139 -11.49 5.26 -15.68
CA LYS A 139 -11.02 4.07 -16.40
C LYS A 139 -10.02 3.24 -15.59
N PHE A 140 -9.27 3.89 -14.70
CA PHE A 140 -8.20 3.28 -13.94
C PHE A 140 -8.65 2.80 -12.55
N TRP A 141 -9.68 3.38 -11.95
CA TRP A 141 -10.14 3.01 -10.60
C TRP A 141 -11.64 2.65 -10.60
N PRO A 142 -12.00 1.36 -10.79
CA PRO A 142 -13.40 0.96 -10.97
C PRO A 142 -14.23 0.98 -9.67
N LEU A 143 -13.66 1.31 -8.52
CA LEU A 143 -14.39 1.46 -7.25
C LEU A 143 -15.18 2.77 -7.23
N ASN A 144 -16.29 2.76 -7.97
CA ASN A 144 -17.36 3.74 -7.89
C ASN A 144 -18.47 3.16 -7.04
N LEU A 145 -18.68 3.74 -5.86
CA LEU A 145 -19.95 4.04 -5.23
C LEU A 145 -19.59 4.78 -3.93
N PHE A 146 -20.03 6.03 -3.79
CA PHE A 146 -20.04 6.87 -2.57
C PHE A 146 -19.03 8.02 -2.40
N PHE A 147 -17.85 8.07 -3.05
CA PHE A 147 -16.90 9.18 -2.80
C PHE A 147 -16.53 9.94 -4.07
N GLY A 148 -16.73 11.26 -4.04
CA GLY A 148 -16.32 12.18 -5.11
C GLY A 148 -14.82 12.06 -5.41
N TYR A 149 -14.47 12.19 -6.69
CA TYR A 149 -13.19 11.84 -7.33
C TYR A 149 -11.92 12.61 -6.89
N GLU A 150 -11.83 13.12 -5.68
CA GLU A 150 -10.69 13.99 -5.31
C GLU A 150 -9.59 13.28 -4.54
N LYS A 151 -9.90 12.18 -3.85
CA LYS A 151 -9.00 11.65 -2.82
C LYS A 151 -8.85 10.13 -2.88
N LEU A 152 -7.61 9.68 -2.90
CA LEU A 152 -7.16 8.30 -2.93
C LEU A 152 -6.86 7.80 -1.50
N PRO A 153 -6.95 6.48 -1.26
CA PRO A 153 -6.78 5.91 0.07
C PRO A 153 -5.34 5.99 0.54
N LEU A 154 -5.11 6.67 1.67
CA LEU A 154 -3.87 6.66 2.45
C LEU A 154 -3.93 5.55 3.50
N VAL A 155 -2.84 4.81 3.66
CA VAL A 155 -2.69 3.83 4.74
C VAL A 155 -2.98 4.46 6.12
N SER A 156 -3.71 3.75 6.98
CA SER A 156 -4.06 4.21 8.32
C SER A 156 -3.99 3.08 9.35
N ILE A 157 -4.08 3.47 10.62
CA ILE A 157 -4.22 2.59 11.78
C ILE A 157 -5.35 3.05 12.70
N ASN A 158 -6.31 3.82 12.16
CA ASN A 158 -7.28 4.56 12.97
C ASN A 158 -8.28 3.61 13.64
N ASN A 159 -8.80 2.65 12.89
CA ASN A 159 -9.68 1.60 13.38
C ASN A 159 -8.93 0.69 14.35
N LEU A 160 -7.71 0.27 14.02
CA LEU A 160 -6.87 -0.53 14.91
C LEU A 160 -6.60 0.17 16.26
N TYR A 161 -6.30 1.47 16.22
CA TYR A 161 -6.09 2.28 17.40
C TYR A 161 -7.36 2.38 18.26
N ASN A 162 -8.52 2.60 17.63
CA ASN A 162 -9.80 2.64 18.33
C ASN A 162 -10.15 1.30 18.99
N ASP A 163 -9.91 0.19 18.30
CA ASP A 163 -10.12 -1.16 18.83
C ASP A 163 -9.22 -1.42 20.06
N PHE A 164 -7.95 -1.01 19.98
CA PHE A 164 -7.03 -1.09 21.11
C PHE A 164 -7.54 -0.31 22.32
N LEU A 165 -8.02 0.92 22.12
CA LEU A 165 -8.59 1.74 23.21
C LEU A 165 -9.85 1.12 23.82
N GLN A 166 -10.72 0.53 23.01
CA GLN A 166 -11.93 -0.13 23.49
C GLN A 166 -11.60 -1.39 24.30
N ASN A 167 -10.64 -2.20 23.85
CA ASN A 167 -10.22 -3.40 24.56
C ASN A 167 -9.59 -3.07 25.92
N LYS A 168 -8.78 -1.99 25.99
CA LYS A 168 -8.21 -1.52 27.27
C LYS A 168 -9.27 -1.07 28.29
N LYS A 169 -10.39 -0.53 27.83
CA LYS A 169 -11.51 -0.15 28.71
C LYS A 169 -12.27 -1.34 29.27
N LYS A 170 -12.25 -2.50 28.60
CA LYS A 170 -12.90 -3.74 29.07
C LYS A 170 -12.05 -4.53 30.06
N SER A 171 -10.74 -4.27 30.10
CA SER A 171 -9.79 -4.95 30.99
C SER A 171 -9.55 -4.23 32.33
N ASN A 172 -10.20 -3.08 32.55
CA ASN A 172 -10.18 -2.30 33.79
C ASN A 172 -11.57 -2.33 34.43
#